data_AF-A0A1H4I4J3-F1
#
_entry.id   AF-A0A1H4I4J3-F1
#
_cell.length_a   1.000
_cell.length_b   1.000
_cell.length_c   1.000
_cell.angle_alpha   90.00
_cell.angle_beta   90.00
_cell.angle_gamma   90.00
#
_symmetry.space_group_name_H-M   'P 1'
#
loop_
_entity.id
_entity.type
_entity.pdbx_description
1 polymer ?
#
loop_
_entity_poly.entity_id
_entity_poly.type
_entity_poly.pdbx_seq_one_letter_code
_entity_poly.pdbx_strand_id
1 'polypeptide(L)'
;MKISFLRVLSTGMLAGMLSIGAALPAWASDLITSELRITAGSTSAYINGSKQAIAKPYQFKGVTMVPVGVFKKAFGSEIRLEKNDVVKVKEGPHTVTLTIGSSIAWVDGFKKEMGAAPKMVNGVLMVPLRPVAAGIGATLAPSSSGEMVIRLLQTDESEDEDEGGINLDEGKTRIGNSYYGWSINYPSDLMILQTGEQERMMTFGAEDSSYYLEVYVSDQDVSLDSDDLLQQLVQEAKESGDTVLDRESIAKGKTPYARIVVKDADGVLWEMRQYIHDGRQYDVYLADYGALNYKDLGKRAALLNSFQPTYAQSDRTIKDLSTVDEGMRSTWNDDYGIELKIPAGWSMDNTQMIYEAKDGAYLQLRVTSAPKGATVKEWSGQLDKWMRETFTPESYEPIGSYTMDVSGETAEVNEFRYNFGDGWQTEFDVLLQKNGYRYYAEYTFPEEQTKDREWFKSIMKSVEIDFDTVSDNFGQLDEDPYLTDKTKSVTRTSKRYHYSVDIPRYWTPYNDRFEYSPVVYTFTGGQFSIAASEDKSIEMTVSQLREAYAEATKTRKNFKLISSEELTFAGVPAFSFIYHEVDNGVPYTGRQIVFEQNGTTYTITSGLNDANKTEVQAAALEKAVNSFTFIK
;
A
#
# COMPACT_ATOMS: atom_id res chain seq x y z
N MET A 1 -55.92 2.06 -27.33
CA MET A 1 -57.30 1.62 -27.05
C MET A 1 -57.33 1.04 -25.64
N LYS A 2 -58.37 1.41 -24.90
CA LYS A 2 -58.66 1.19 -23.48
C LYS A 2 -58.59 -0.29 -23.00
N ILE A 3 -58.34 -0.45 -21.68
CA ILE A 3 -58.88 -1.48 -20.75
C ILE A 3 -58.18 -2.87 -20.85
N SER A 4 -57.81 -3.63 -19.80
CA SER A 4 -57.95 -3.57 -18.34
C SER A 4 -57.27 -4.80 -17.73
N PHE A 5 -56.52 -4.62 -16.64
CA PHE A 5 -56.61 -5.32 -15.35
C PHE A 5 -57.49 -6.60 -15.28
N LEU A 6 -56.96 -7.68 -14.69
CA LEU A 6 -57.41 -8.16 -13.37
C LEU A 6 -56.46 -9.21 -12.73
N ARG A 7 -56.34 -9.10 -11.41
CA ARG A 7 -55.68 -9.99 -10.44
C ARG A 7 -56.54 -11.24 -10.15
N VAL A 8 -55.94 -12.22 -9.46
CA VAL A 8 -56.42 -13.03 -8.30
C VAL A 8 -55.87 -14.47 -8.44
N LEU A 9 -54.84 -14.87 -7.67
CA LEU A 9 -54.84 -15.44 -6.30
C LEU A 9 -55.39 -16.89 -6.19
N SER A 10 -54.51 -17.75 -5.66
CA SER A 10 -54.76 -18.75 -4.60
C SER A 10 -54.99 -20.24 -4.96
N THR A 11 -53.99 -21.03 -4.53
CA THR A 11 -54.07 -22.29 -3.74
C THR A 11 -54.61 -23.59 -4.37
N GLY A 12 -53.82 -24.67 -4.32
CA GLY A 12 -54.38 -26.05 -4.30
C GLY A 12 -53.47 -27.18 -4.78
N MET A 13 -52.85 -27.86 -3.82
CA MET A 13 -52.16 -29.17 -3.83
C MET A 13 -52.49 -30.22 -4.92
N LEU A 14 -51.39 -30.85 -5.39
CA LEU A 14 -51.12 -32.29 -5.66
C LEU A 14 -52.12 -33.14 -6.48
N ALA A 15 -51.68 -33.53 -7.68
CA ALA A 15 -51.73 -34.92 -8.17
C ALA A 15 -50.70 -35.09 -9.31
N GLY A 16 -49.86 -36.12 -9.21
CA GLY A 16 -48.64 -36.25 -10.00
C GLY A 16 -48.84 -36.77 -11.42
N MET A 17 -47.83 -36.48 -12.25
CA MET A 17 -47.48 -37.27 -13.41
C MET A 17 -45.95 -37.19 -13.57
N LEU A 18 -45.31 -38.36 -13.42
CA LEU A 18 -43.93 -38.59 -13.81
C LEU A 18 -43.77 -38.25 -15.30
N SER A 19 -42.84 -37.36 -15.61
CA SER A 19 -42.19 -37.30 -16.91
C SER A 19 -40.68 -37.21 -16.67
N ILE A 20 -40.00 -38.20 -17.24
CA ILE A 20 -38.58 -38.53 -17.15
C ILE A 20 -37.72 -37.28 -17.39
N GLY A 21 -37.06 -36.81 -16.33
CA GLY A 21 -35.93 -35.91 -16.43
C GLY A 21 -34.67 -36.72 -16.64
N ALA A 22 -33.93 -36.47 -17.71
CA ALA A 22 -32.53 -36.85 -17.79
C ALA A 22 -31.78 -36.04 -16.72
N ALA A 23 -31.54 -36.67 -15.57
CA ALA A 23 -30.62 -36.14 -14.57
C ALA A 23 -29.19 -36.30 -15.11
N LEU A 24 -28.56 -35.18 -15.45
CA LEU A 24 -27.11 -35.11 -15.38
C LEU A 24 -26.73 -35.30 -13.89
N PRO A 25 -25.75 -36.14 -13.54
CA PRO A 25 -25.28 -36.20 -12.17
C PRO A 25 -24.62 -34.86 -11.83
N ALA A 26 -25.29 -34.08 -10.99
CA ALA A 26 -24.67 -32.99 -10.27
C ALA A 26 -23.73 -33.62 -9.24
N TRP A 27 -22.45 -33.71 -9.58
CA TRP A 27 -21.40 -33.85 -8.57
C TRP A 27 -21.23 -32.47 -7.94
N ALA A 28 -22.10 -32.15 -6.97
CA ALA A 28 -21.76 -31.16 -5.98
C ALA A 28 -20.73 -31.82 -5.07
N SER A 29 -19.46 -31.48 -5.24
CA SER A 29 -18.47 -31.70 -4.18
C SER A 29 -18.85 -30.76 -3.03
N ASP A 30 -19.36 -31.32 -1.94
CA ASP A 30 -19.52 -30.58 -0.68
C ASP A 30 -18.11 -30.17 -0.22
N LEU A 31 -17.78 -28.88 -0.39
CA LEU A 31 -16.61 -28.28 0.24
C LEU A 31 -16.93 -28.19 1.74
N ILE A 32 -16.22 -28.96 2.57
CA ILE A 32 -16.36 -28.89 4.02
C ILE A 32 -15.51 -27.73 4.52
N THR A 33 -16.19 -26.68 4.97
CA THR A 33 -15.54 -25.52 5.56
C THR A 33 -15.42 -25.75 7.06
N SER A 34 -14.20 -25.89 7.57
CA SER A 34 -13.95 -25.84 9.01
C SER A 34 -13.96 -24.39 9.47
N GLU A 35 -14.60 -24.14 10.61
CA GLU A 35 -14.87 -22.82 11.15
C GLU A 35 -14.47 -22.72 12.63
N LEU A 36 -13.70 -21.69 12.96
CA LEU A 36 -13.33 -21.31 14.30
C LEU A 36 -13.92 -19.94 14.62
N ARG A 37 -14.81 -19.85 15.60
CA ARG A 37 -15.34 -18.58 16.12
C ARG A 37 -14.79 -18.32 17.51
N ILE A 38 -14.04 -17.22 17.64
CA ILE A 38 -13.36 -16.82 18.87
C ILE A 38 -13.75 -15.40 19.24
N THR A 39 -14.06 -15.18 20.51
CA THR A 39 -14.22 -13.85 21.10
C THR A 39 -13.10 -13.60 22.10
N ALA A 40 -12.41 -12.46 21.99
CA ALA A 40 -11.41 -12.06 22.97
C ALA A 40 -12.04 -12.01 24.37
N GLY A 41 -11.34 -12.55 25.38
CA GLY A 41 -11.81 -12.57 26.76
C GLY A 41 -12.81 -13.67 27.12
N SER A 42 -13.30 -14.46 26.16
CA SER A 42 -14.15 -15.63 26.41
C SER A 42 -13.32 -16.85 26.87
N THR A 43 -13.88 -17.69 27.75
CA THR A 43 -13.28 -19.00 28.12
C THR A 43 -13.78 -20.14 27.23
N SER A 44 -14.49 -19.81 26.15
CA SER A 44 -15.01 -20.78 25.19
C SER A 44 -14.99 -20.24 23.77
N ALA A 45 -14.78 -21.12 22.80
CA ALA A 45 -14.86 -20.85 21.36
C ALA A 45 -15.86 -21.82 20.70
N TYR A 46 -16.42 -21.42 19.56
CA TYR A 46 -17.18 -22.35 18.73
C TYR A 46 -16.24 -22.91 17.67
N ILE A 47 -16.13 -24.23 17.65
CA ILE A 47 -15.25 -24.97 16.76
C ILE A 47 -16.13 -25.92 15.96
N ASN A 48 -16.24 -25.71 14.65
CA ASN A 48 -17.08 -26.47 13.74
C ASN A 48 -18.52 -26.61 14.28
N GLY A 49 -19.09 -25.48 14.72
CA GLY A 49 -20.43 -25.39 15.31
C GLY A 49 -20.56 -25.86 16.77
N SER A 50 -19.53 -26.48 17.36
CA SER A 50 -19.54 -27.00 18.72
C SER A 50 -18.84 -26.06 19.71
N LYS A 51 -19.51 -25.70 20.80
CA LYS A 51 -18.93 -24.87 21.87
C LYS A 51 -17.91 -25.68 22.69
N GLN A 52 -16.67 -25.22 22.72
CA GLN A 52 -15.59 -25.86 23.46
C GLN A 52 -14.91 -24.89 24.44
N ALA A 53 -14.46 -25.41 25.58
CA ALA A 53 -13.64 -24.64 26.51
C ALA A 53 -12.22 -24.44 25.96
N ILE A 54 -11.73 -23.20 26.06
CA ILE A 54 -10.39 -22.81 25.66
C ILE A 54 -9.76 -21.91 26.73
N ALA A 55 -8.43 -21.83 26.77
CA ALA A 55 -7.77 -20.79 27.56
C ALA A 55 -8.17 -19.41 27.02
N LYS A 56 -8.33 -18.44 27.92
CA LYS A 56 -8.92 -17.13 27.62
C LYS A 56 -8.05 -16.37 26.60
N PRO A 57 -8.53 -16.12 25.36
CA PRO A 57 -7.85 -15.22 24.43
C PRO A 57 -7.81 -13.80 24.98
N TYR A 58 -6.83 -13.00 24.57
CA TYR A 58 -6.69 -11.62 25.02
C TYR A 58 -6.12 -10.72 23.92
N GLN A 59 -6.44 -9.43 24.00
CA GLN A 59 -5.86 -8.38 23.17
C GLN A 59 -4.48 -7.99 23.70
N PHE A 60 -3.48 -7.90 22.83
CA PHE A 60 -2.18 -7.31 23.14
C PHE A 60 -1.71 -6.43 22.00
N LYS A 61 -1.73 -5.10 22.22
CA LYS A 61 -1.41 -4.10 21.20
C LYS A 61 -2.19 -4.35 19.88
N GLY A 62 -3.49 -4.58 19.98
CA GLY A 62 -4.34 -4.82 18.80
C GLY A 62 -4.34 -6.22 18.26
N VAL A 63 -3.35 -7.00 18.66
CA VAL A 63 -3.23 -8.37 18.21
C VAL A 63 -4.00 -9.27 19.15
N THR A 64 -5.01 -9.95 18.61
CA THR A 64 -5.74 -11.00 19.34
C THR A 64 -4.83 -12.21 19.53
N MET A 65 -4.45 -12.46 20.78
CA MET A 65 -3.65 -13.59 21.20
C MET A 65 -4.56 -14.76 21.57
N VAL A 66 -4.40 -15.90 20.89
CA VAL A 66 -5.20 -17.11 21.08
C VAL A 66 -4.36 -18.28 21.54
N PRO A 67 -4.94 -19.26 22.26
CA PRO A 67 -4.23 -20.49 22.57
C PRO A 67 -3.88 -21.23 21.27
N VAL A 68 -2.62 -21.57 21.04
CA VAL A 68 -2.20 -22.23 19.79
C VAL A 68 -3.00 -23.51 19.50
N GLY A 69 -3.44 -24.22 20.55
CA GLY A 69 -4.23 -25.46 20.42
C GLY A 69 -5.61 -25.28 19.78
N VAL A 70 -6.11 -24.05 19.58
CA VAL A 70 -7.37 -23.83 18.87
C VAL A 70 -7.28 -24.20 17.40
N PHE A 71 -6.12 -24.00 16.77
CA PHE A 71 -5.89 -24.36 15.37
C PHE A 71 -5.98 -25.87 15.16
N LYS A 72 -5.31 -26.65 16.02
CA LYS A 72 -5.45 -28.12 16.04
C LYS A 72 -6.90 -28.58 16.17
N LYS A 73 -7.67 -27.95 17.06
CA LYS A 73 -9.05 -28.36 17.32
C LYS A 73 -10.00 -27.96 16.20
N ALA A 74 -9.76 -26.83 15.54
CA ALA A 74 -10.65 -26.30 14.53
C ALA A 74 -10.35 -26.78 13.12
N PHE A 75 -9.06 -26.90 12.82
CA PHE A 75 -8.57 -27.16 11.47
C PHE A 75 -7.81 -28.48 11.37
N GLY A 76 -7.53 -29.16 12.48
CA GLY A 76 -6.73 -30.39 12.45
C GLY A 76 -5.22 -30.14 12.50
N SER A 77 -4.80 -28.88 12.59
CA SER A 77 -3.39 -28.49 12.52
C SER A 77 -2.48 -29.28 13.46
N GLU A 78 -1.36 -29.75 12.94
CA GLU A 78 -0.33 -30.38 13.74
C GLU A 78 0.53 -29.32 14.43
N ILE A 79 0.62 -29.40 15.76
CA ILE A 79 1.41 -28.46 16.56
C ILE A 79 2.55 -29.21 17.24
N ARG A 80 3.80 -28.83 16.93
CA ARG A 80 5.02 -29.41 17.50
C ARG A 80 5.86 -28.32 18.17
N LEU A 81 6.30 -28.59 19.40
CA LEU A 81 7.35 -27.79 20.04
C LEU A 81 8.71 -28.41 19.69
N GLU A 82 9.56 -27.64 19.01
CA GLU A 82 10.95 -27.96 18.71
C GLU A 82 11.87 -27.09 19.56
N LYS A 83 13.02 -27.63 19.99
CA LYS A 83 14.09 -26.87 20.67
C LYS A 83 13.60 -25.89 21.76
N ASN A 84 12.87 -26.33 22.79
CA ASN A 84 12.39 -25.55 23.97
C ASN A 84 11.58 -24.25 23.74
N ASP A 85 11.77 -23.48 22.66
CA ASP A 85 11.14 -22.18 22.40
C ASP A 85 10.64 -22.00 20.95
N VAL A 86 10.81 -22.98 20.07
CA VAL A 86 10.33 -22.95 18.68
C VAL A 86 9.07 -23.80 18.53
N VAL A 87 8.00 -23.24 18.00
CA VAL A 87 6.70 -23.92 17.85
C VAL A 87 6.33 -23.94 16.39
N LYS A 88 6.14 -25.13 15.81
CA LYS A 88 5.64 -25.32 14.46
C LYS A 88 4.17 -25.66 14.47
N VAL A 89 3.39 -24.97 13.66
CA VAL A 89 1.99 -25.23 13.36
C VAL A 89 1.91 -25.63 11.89
N LYS A 90 1.43 -26.83 11.58
CA LYS A 90 1.29 -27.33 10.23
C LYS A 90 -0.16 -27.60 9.89
N GLU A 91 -0.57 -27.24 8.69
CA GLU A 91 -1.92 -27.44 8.18
C GLU A 91 -1.83 -27.64 6.66
N GLY A 92 -2.15 -28.84 6.17
CA GLY A 92 -1.94 -29.18 4.76
C GLY A 92 -0.51 -28.84 4.29
N PRO A 93 -0.33 -27.95 3.28
CA PRO A 93 0.98 -27.57 2.76
C PRO A 93 1.69 -26.54 3.64
N HIS A 94 0.95 -25.91 4.56
CA HIS A 94 1.39 -24.73 5.26
C HIS A 94 2.10 -25.08 6.56
N THR A 95 3.19 -24.39 6.86
CA THR A 95 3.99 -24.53 8.08
C THR A 95 4.32 -23.15 8.65
N VAL A 96 3.74 -22.83 9.80
CA VAL A 96 4.08 -21.63 10.57
C VAL A 96 5.03 -22.00 11.70
N THR A 97 6.27 -21.52 11.66
CA THR A 97 7.27 -21.62 12.72
C THR A 97 7.33 -20.34 13.52
N LEU A 98 6.98 -20.45 14.80
CA LEU A 98 6.91 -19.39 15.77
C LEU A 98 8.08 -19.54 16.75
N THR A 99 8.67 -18.43 17.18
CA THR A 99 9.63 -18.46 18.31
C THR A 99 9.02 -17.71 19.48
N ILE A 100 8.98 -18.33 20.65
CA ILE A 100 8.41 -17.72 21.87
C ILE A 100 9.24 -16.47 22.23
N GLY A 101 8.58 -15.32 22.33
CA GLY A 101 9.22 -14.03 22.60
C GLY A 101 9.70 -13.25 21.36
N SER A 102 9.57 -13.81 20.16
CA SER A 102 9.85 -13.12 18.88
C SER A 102 8.58 -12.68 18.19
N SER A 103 8.49 -11.41 17.75
CA SER A 103 7.38 -10.95 16.90
C SER A 103 7.52 -11.35 15.43
N ILE A 104 8.67 -11.95 15.08
CA ILE A 104 8.92 -12.57 13.77
C ILE A 104 8.52 -14.05 13.82
N ALA A 105 7.67 -14.45 12.88
CA ALA A 105 7.37 -15.84 12.53
C ALA A 105 8.00 -16.23 11.20
N TRP A 106 8.02 -17.52 10.92
CA TRP A 106 8.35 -18.07 9.62
C TRP A 106 7.15 -18.84 9.07
N VAL A 107 6.48 -18.31 8.07
CA VAL A 107 5.37 -18.98 7.38
C VAL A 107 5.94 -19.60 6.12
N ASP A 108 5.84 -20.91 5.95
CA ASP A 108 6.37 -21.65 4.79
C ASP A 108 7.84 -21.36 4.50
N GLY A 109 8.62 -21.14 5.57
CA GLY A 109 10.04 -20.78 5.46
C GLY A 109 10.31 -19.29 5.25
N PHE A 110 9.28 -18.43 5.25
CA PHE A 110 9.38 -16.97 5.05
C PHE A 110 9.21 -16.16 6.33
N LYS A 111 10.10 -15.20 6.59
CA LYS A 111 9.94 -14.28 7.73
C LYS A 111 8.70 -13.39 7.58
N LYS A 112 7.90 -13.30 8.63
CA LYS A 112 6.70 -12.45 8.73
C LYS A 112 6.66 -11.76 10.10
N GLU A 113 6.55 -10.43 10.11
CA GLU A 113 6.25 -9.68 11.33
C GLU A 113 4.78 -9.90 11.71
N MET A 114 4.50 -10.16 12.99
CA MET A 114 3.16 -10.51 13.48
C MET A 114 2.53 -9.45 14.38
N GLY A 115 3.18 -8.31 14.61
CA GLY A 115 2.75 -7.25 15.53
C GLY A 115 2.90 -7.60 17.02
N ALA A 116 2.80 -8.88 17.39
CA ALA A 116 2.99 -9.38 18.75
C ALA A 116 3.77 -10.70 18.79
N ALA A 117 4.57 -10.89 19.83
CA ALA A 117 5.33 -12.12 20.03
C ALA A 117 4.49 -13.22 20.69
N PRO A 118 4.64 -14.50 20.26
CA PRO A 118 4.09 -15.65 20.97
C PRO A 118 4.57 -15.69 22.42
N LYS A 119 3.68 -16.00 23.36
CA LYS A 119 4.00 -15.93 24.80
C LYS A 119 3.30 -17.03 25.59
N MET A 120 4.01 -17.58 26.58
CA MET A 120 3.42 -18.45 27.59
C MET A 120 2.62 -17.65 28.61
N VAL A 121 1.33 -17.95 28.75
CA VAL A 121 0.43 -17.38 29.76
C VAL A 121 -0.21 -18.52 30.53
N ASN A 122 0.05 -18.61 31.84
CA ASN A 122 -0.47 -19.67 32.72
C ASN A 122 -0.25 -21.10 32.18
N GLY A 123 0.91 -21.36 31.57
CA GLY A 123 1.24 -22.68 31.02
C GLY A 123 0.64 -22.98 29.64
N VAL A 124 -0.04 -22.01 29.01
CA VAL A 124 -0.59 -22.13 27.65
C VAL A 124 0.15 -21.19 26.71
N LEU A 125 0.55 -21.70 25.55
CA LEU A 125 1.14 -20.86 24.50
C LEU A 125 0.07 -20.06 23.79
N MET A 126 0.24 -18.75 23.81
CA MET A 126 -0.63 -17.77 23.18
C MET A 126 0.07 -17.21 21.95
N VAL A 127 -0.61 -17.20 20.82
CA VAL A 127 -0.05 -16.80 19.51
C VAL A 127 -0.94 -15.76 18.83
N PRO A 128 -0.39 -14.87 17.98
CA PRO A 128 -1.17 -13.96 17.15
C PRO A 128 -2.17 -14.73 16.26
N LEU A 129 -3.48 -14.50 16.43
CA LEU A 129 -4.52 -15.24 15.71
C LEU A 129 -4.40 -15.07 14.19
N ARG A 130 -4.41 -13.81 13.71
CA ARG A 130 -4.49 -13.51 12.27
C ARG A 130 -3.25 -13.97 11.50
N PRO A 131 -2.02 -13.65 11.93
CA PRO A 131 -0.83 -14.07 11.19
C PRO A 131 -0.66 -15.60 11.16
N VAL A 132 -1.04 -16.29 12.24
CA VAL A 132 -0.99 -17.76 12.29
C VAL A 132 -2.10 -18.37 11.44
N ALA A 133 -3.33 -17.82 11.48
CA ALA A 133 -4.45 -18.27 10.65
C ALA A 133 -4.16 -18.10 9.15
N ALA A 134 -3.73 -16.90 8.75
CA ALA A 134 -3.32 -16.63 7.37
C ALA A 134 -2.14 -17.53 6.96
N GLY A 135 -1.18 -17.72 7.87
CA GLY A 135 -0.03 -18.58 7.64
C GLY A 135 -0.34 -20.07 7.52
N ILE A 136 -1.52 -20.53 7.94
CA ILE A 136 -2.02 -21.89 7.70
C ILE A 136 -3.04 -21.95 6.55
N GLY A 137 -3.18 -20.88 5.77
CA GLY A 137 -4.11 -20.80 4.63
C GLY A 137 -5.58 -20.54 5.01
N ALA A 138 -5.86 -20.22 6.28
CA ALA A 138 -7.21 -19.90 6.73
C ALA A 138 -7.54 -18.42 6.48
N THR A 139 -8.79 -18.14 6.16
CA THR A 139 -9.29 -16.79 5.89
C THR A 139 -10.18 -16.29 7.03
N LEU A 140 -10.14 -14.99 7.29
CA LEU A 140 -11.11 -14.36 8.16
C LEU A 140 -12.43 -14.22 7.39
N ALA A 141 -13.55 -14.49 8.06
CA ALA A 141 -14.88 -14.33 7.51
C ALA A 141 -15.55 -13.11 8.15
N PRO A 142 -16.39 -12.38 7.39
CA PRO A 142 -17.13 -11.24 7.90
C PRO A 142 -17.94 -11.62 9.15
N SER A 143 -17.82 -10.81 10.19
CA SER A 143 -18.50 -11.03 11.46
C SER A 143 -19.10 -9.74 11.99
N SER A 144 -20.23 -9.88 12.68
CA SER A 144 -20.82 -8.80 13.47
C SER A 144 -20.64 -9.16 14.94
N SER A 145 -20.09 -8.22 15.74
CA SER A 145 -19.93 -8.26 17.22
C SER A 145 -18.66 -8.86 17.84
N GLY A 146 -17.46 -8.35 17.50
CA GLY A 146 -16.22 -8.65 18.26
C GLY A 146 -15.82 -10.14 18.31
N GLU A 147 -16.48 -10.95 17.48
CA GLU A 147 -16.25 -12.37 17.30
C GLU A 147 -15.45 -12.54 16.01
N MET A 148 -14.26 -13.12 16.11
CA MET A 148 -13.43 -13.44 14.96
C MET A 148 -13.84 -14.80 14.43
N VAL A 149 -14.24 -14.85 13.16
CA VAL A 149 -14.64 -16.09 12.48
C VAL A 149 -13.56 -16.47 11.47
N ILE A 150 -12.82 -17.52 11.73
CA ILE A 150 -11.78 -18.04 10.83
C ILE A 150 -12.32 -19.26 10.12
N ARG A 151 -12.17 -19.30 8.80
CA ARG A 151 -12.59 -20.42 7.97
C ARG A 151 -11.40 -21.00 7.25
N LEU A 152 -11.32 -22.32 7.25
CA LEU A 152 -10.41 -23.06 6.40
C LEU A 152 -11.25 -23.97 5.52
N LEU A 153 -11.08 -23.85 4.20
CA LEU A 153 -11.66 -24.79 3.26
C LEU A 153 -10.89 -26.10 3.41
N GLN A 154 -11.51 -27.10 4.03
CA GLN A 154 -10.93 -28.44 4.13
C GLN A 154 -11.39 -29.27 2.93
N THR A 155 -10.42 -29.91 2.29
CA THR A 155 -10.64 -31.14 1.56
C THR A 155 -10.58 -32.27 2.58
N ASP A 156 -11.67 -33.00 2.79
CA ASP A 156 -11.82 -34.03 3.84
C ASP A 156 -10.60 -34.95 4.02
N GLU A 157 -10.25 -35.21 5.28
CA GLU A 157 -9.20 -36.15 5.70
C GLU A 157 -9.75 -37.44 6.35
N SER A 158 -9.02 -38.54 6.07
CA SER A 158 -8.76 -39.76 6.87
C SER A 158 -9.77 -40.93 6.94
N GLU A 159 -9.37 -42.07 6.35
CA GLU A 159 -9.31 -43.37 7.05
C GLU A 159 -7.94 -44.02 6.79
N ASP A 160 -7.32 -44.53 7.85
CA ASP A 160 -5.96 -45.07 7.90
C ASP A 160 -5.80 -46.41 7.16
N GLU A 161 -4.93 -46.46 6.15
CA GLU A 161 -4.01 -47.58 5.90
C GLU A 161 -2.65 -46.99 5.43
N ASP A 162 -1.55 -47.39 6.08
CA ASP A 162 -0.18 -46.92 5.86
C ASP A 162 0.21 -46.82 4.36
N GLU A 163 0.25 -45.61 3.79
CA GLU A 163 1.10 -45.13 2.66
C GLU A 163 0.50 -43.85 2.03
N GLY A 164 1.34 -42.85 1.72
CA GLY A 164 1.02 -41.77 0.76
C GLY A 164 0.37 -40.51 1.33
N GLY A 165 1.17 -39.57 1.85
CA GLY A 165 0.69 -38.20 2.07
C GLY A 165 0.24 -37.59 0.74
N ILE A 166 -0.94 -36.96 0.72
CA ILE A 166 -1.44 -36.22 -0.45
C ILE A 166 -0.44 -35.11 -0.73
N ASN A 167 0.35 -35.30 -1.78
CA ASN A 167 1.25 -34.29 -2.26
C ASN A 167 0.38 -33.19 -2.88
N LEU A 168 0.30 -32.01 -2.27
CA LEU A 168 -0.46 -30.88 -2.84
C LEU A 168 0.18 -30.36 -4.14
N ASP A 169 1.40 -30.82 -4.41
CA ASP A 169 2.11 -30.67 -5.66
C ASP A 169 2.02 -31.96 -6.52
N GLU A 170 1.10 -32.88 -6.21
CA GLU A 170 0.87 -34.09 -7.01
C GLU A 170 0.43 -33.70 -8.43
N GLY A 171 1.21 -34.15 -9.41
CA GLY A 171 1.03 -33.77 -10.82
C GLY A 171 1.53 -32.37 -11.17
N LYS A 172 2.03 -31.59 -10.20
CA LYS A 172 2.75 -30.34 -10.49
C LYS A 172 4.16 -30.67 -10.94
N THR A 173 4.53 -30.17 -12.11
CA THR A 173 5.86 -30.38 -12.71
C THR A 173 6.58 -29.05 -12.97
N ARG A 174 5.86 -27.94 -12.79
CA ARG A 174 6.33 -26.57 -12.95
C ARG A 174 5.81 -25.71 -11.81
N ILE A 175 6.50 -24.60 -11.58
CA ILE A 175 6.16 -23.57 -10.60
C ILE A 175 6.28 -22.21 -11.28
N GLY A 176 5.45 -21.26 -10.92
CA GLY A 176 5.43 -19.97 -11.59
C GLY A 176 4.57 -18.93 -10.89
N ASN A 177 4.56 -17.73 -11.42
CA ASN A 177 3.66 -16.67 -10.97
C ASN A 177 2.81 -16.21 -12.16
N SER A 178 1.50 -16.38 -12.06
CA SER A 178 0.57 -16.07 -13.15
C SER A 178 0.39 -14.57 -13.40
N TYR A 179 0.55 -13.73 -12.38
CA TYR A 179 0.49 -12.27 -12.52
C TYR A 179 1.74 -11.70 -13.19
N TYR A 180 2.92 -12.13 -12.75
CA TYR A 180 4.20 -11.74 -13.34
C TYR A 180 4.53 -12.52 -14.61
N GLY A 181 3.81 -13.60 -14.90
CA GLY A 181 3.83 -14.26 -16.20
C GLY A 181 5.09 -15.08 -16.43
N TRP A 182 5.58 -15.83 -15.45
CA TRP A 182 6.74 -16.72 -15.63
C TRP A 182 6.50 -18.12 -15.05
N SER A 183 7.25 -19.10 -15.55
CA SER A 183 7.28 -20.45 -15.00
C SER A 183 8.64 -21.14 -15.18
N ILE A 184 8.97 -22.07 -14.31
CA ILE A 184 10.18 -22.90 -14.35
C ILE A 184 9.84 -24.34 -13.93
N ASN A 185 10.68 -25.32 -14.28
CA ASN A 185 10.49 -26.69 -13.79
C ASN A 185 10.53 -26.73 -12.26
N TYR A 186 9.70 -27.60 -11.69
CA TYR A 186 9.57 -27.79 -10.25
C TYR A 186 10.09 -29.17 -9.85
N PRO A 187 11.42 -29.32 -9.65
CA PRO A 187 11.97 -30.58 -9.18
C PRO A 187 11.55 -30.82 -7.73
N SER A 188 11.49 -32.10 -7.33
CA SER A 188 10.94 -32.51 -6.03
C SER A 188 11.72 -31.99 -4.82
N ASP A 189 12.97 -31.56 -5.01
CA ASP A 189 13.84 -30.99 -3.97
C ASP A 189 13.72 -29.46 -3.87
N LEU A 190 13.03 -28.78 -4.80
CA LEU A 190 12.91 -27.32 -4.80
C LEU A 190 11.90 -26.86 -3.74
N MET A 191 12.37 -26.05 -2.81
CA MET A 191 11.58 -25.39 -1.78
C MET A 191 11.51 -23.89 -2.07
N ILE A 192 10.39 -23.26 -1.75
CA ILE A 192 10.28 -21.80 -1.79
C ILE A 192 10.90 -21.24 -0.50
N LEU A 193 11.81 -20.27 -0.61
CA LEU A 193 12.60 -19.71 0.51
C LEU A 193 12.23 -18.28 0.90
N GLN A 194 11.85 -17.43 -0.06
CA GLN A 194 11.28 -16.10 0.17
C GLN A 194 10.29 -15.69 -0.92
N THR A 195 9.21 -15.01 -0.54
CA THR A 195 8.44 -14.16 -1.46
C THR A 195 8.62 -12.70 -1.02
N GLY A 196 9.14 -11.89 -1.93
CA GLY A 196 9.36 -10.46 -1.74
C GLY A 196 8.07 -9.65 -1.81
N GLU A 197 8.22 -8.35 -1.61
CA GLU A 197 7.11 -7.40 -1.68
C GLU A 197 6.37 -7.51 -3.02
N GLN A 198 5.04 -7.51 -2.97
CA GLN A 198 4.16 -7.66 -4.13
C GLN A 198 4.42 -8.90 -5.00
N GLU A 199 5.20 -9.89 -4.52
CA GLU A 199 5.65 -11.07 -5.27
C GLU A 199 6.64 -10.79 -6.42
N ARG A 200 7.26 -9.60 -6.47
CA ARG A 200 8.24 -9.25 -7.52
C ARG A 200 9.51 -10.09 -7.47
N MET A 201 9.87 -10.56 -6.27
CA MET A 201 11.01 -11.43 -6.03
C MET A 201 10.49 -12.74 -5.44
N MET A 202 10.95 -13.86 -5.97
CA MET A 202 10.75 -15.17 -5.37
C MET A 202 12.07 -15.91 -5.32
N THR A 203 12.38 -16.46 -4.17
CA THR A 203 13.62 -17.21 -3.95
C THR A 203 13.27 -18.64 -3.58
N PHE A 204 14.14 -19.55 -3.98
CA PHE A 204 13.99 -20.98 -3.89
C PHE A 204 15.33 -21.61 -3.54
N GLY A 205 15.30 -22.83 -3.03
CA GLY A 205 16.52 -23.59 -2.78
C GLY A 205 16.23 -25.07 -2.63
N ALA A 206 17.28 -25.86 -2.68
CA ALA A 206 17.17 -27.28 -2.43
C ALA A 206 16.84 -27.57 -0.96
N GLU A 207 16.12 -28.66 -0.70
CA GLU A 207 15.90 -29.19 0.65
C GLU A 207 17.21 -29.40 1.43
N ASP A 208 18.27 -29.84 0.74
CA ASP A 208 19.60 -30.05 1.32
C ASP A 208 20.47 -28.78 1.33
N SER A 209 19.90 -27.63 0.94
CA SER A 209 20.59 -26.34 0.79
C SER A 209 21.77 -26.38 -0.19
N SER A 210 21.79 -27.31 -1.17
CA SER A 210 22.88 -27.41 -2.16
C SER A 210 22.89 -26.28 -3.19
N TYR A 211 21.74 -25.69 -3.50
CA TYR A 211 21.64 -24.56 -4.42
C TYR A 211 20.56 -23.57 -3.99
N TYR A 212 20.72 -22.35 -4.50
CA TYR A 212 19.80 -21.23 -4.41
C TYR A 212 19.35 -20.85 -5.81
N LEU A 213 18.09 -20.46 -5.95
CA LEU A 213 17.51 -19.93 -7.18
C LEU A 213 16.66 -18.71 -6.81
N GLU A 214 16.75 -17.65 -7.59
CA GLU A 214 15.90 -16.48 -7.46
C GLU A 214 15.33 -16.10 -8.81
N VAL A 215 14.07 -15.67 -8.80
CA VAL A 215 13.41 -15.03 -9.93
C VAL A 215 12.95 -13.66 -9.45
N TYR A 216 13.53 -12.61 -10.04
CA TYR A 216 13.14 -11.23 -9.83
C TYR A 216 12.51 -10.66 -11.10
N VAL A 217 11.45 -9.89 -10.95
CA VAL A 217 10.70 -9.30 -12.07
C VAL A 217 10.61 -7.80 -11.89
N SER A 218 11.06 -7.08 -12.92
CA SER A 218 10.99 -5.63 -13.02
C SER A 218 10.23 -5.19 -14.27
N ASP A 219 9.68 -3.98 -14.21
CA ASP A 219 9.03 -3.38 -15.37
C ASP A 219 10.12 -2.85 -16.31
N GLN A 220 9.97 -3.05 -17.63
CA GLN A 220 10.96 -2.70 -18.63
C GLN A 220 10.32 -1.92 -19.78
N ASP A 221 10.45 -0.60 -19.72
CA ASP A 221 9.85 0.32 -20.70
C ASP A 221 10.71 0.51 -21.96
N VAL A 222 12.00 0.13 -21.90
CA VAL A 222 12.95 0.25 -23.01
C VAL A 222 13.14 -1.10 -23.68
N SER A 223 13.02 -1.13 -25.01
CA SER A 223 13.38 -2.32 -25.79
C SER A 223 14.89 -2.54 -25.74
N LEU A 224 15.33 -3.61 -25.09
CA LEU A 224 16.72 -4.06 -25.05
C LEU A 224 16.86 -5.37 -25.81
N ASP A 225 17.95 -5.53 -26.55
CA ASP A 225 18.31 -6.82 -27.13
C ASP A 225 19.21 -7.65 -26.19
N SER A 226 19.61 -8.86 -26.62
CA SER A 226 20.41 -9.74 -25.77
C SER A 226 21.85 -9.23 -25.55
N ASP A 227 22.38 -8.38 -26.43
CA ASP A 227 23.68 -7.75 -26.23
C ASP A 227 23.59 -6.60 -25.23
N ASP A 228 22.50 -5.84 -25.25
CA ASP A 228 22.20 -4.81 -24.23
C ASP A 228 22.04 -5.43 -22.84
N LEU A 229 21.27 -6.51 -22.72
CA LEU A 229 21.11 -7.25 -21.46
C LEU A 229 22.45 -7.80 -20.95
N LEU A 230 23.32 -8.26 -21.85
CA LEU A 230 24.65 -8.72 -21.47
C LEU A 230 25.50 -7.59 -20.90
N GLN A 231 25.41 -6.38 -21.46
CA GLN A 231 26.11 -5.22 -20.92
C GLN A 231 25.59 -4.83 -19.54
N GLN A 232 24.27 -4.90 -19.32
CA GLN A 232 23.64 -4.64 -18.03
C GLN A 232 24.14 -5.63 -16.96
N LEU A 233 24.11 -6.93 -17.23
CA LEU A 233 24.66 -7.96 -16.33
C LEU A 233 26.13 -7.74 -15.99
N VAL A 234 26.96 -7.41 -16.99
CA VAL A 234 28.40 -7.17 -16.77
C VAL A 234 28.63 -5.92 -15.91
N GLN A 235 27.79 -4.89 -16.07
CA GLN A 235 27.85 -3.67 -15.27
C GLN A 235 27.41 -3.94 -13.83
N GLU A 236 26.34 -4.71 -13.61
CA GLU A 236 25.87 -5.16 -12.29
C GLU A 236 26.95 -5.94 -11.53
N ALA A 237 27.60 -6.90 -12.20
CA ALA A 237 28.72 -7.65 -11.62
C ALA A 237 29.88 -6.73 -11.22
N LYS A 238 30.20 -5.73 -12.05
CA LYS A 238 31.26 -4.76 -11.76
C LYS A 238 30.94 -3.88 -10.56
N GLU A 239 29.69 -3.44 -10.43
CA GLU A 239 29.22 -2.63 -9.30
C GLU A 239 29.21 -3.42 -8.00
N SER A 240 28.89 -4.71 -8.07
CA SER A 240 28.91 -5.64 -6.94
C SER A 240 30.32 -6.09 -6.54
N GLY A 241 31.33 -5.81 -7.37
CA GLY A 241 32.72 -6.23 -7.14
C GLY A 241 32.99 -7.70 -7.53
N ASP A 242 32.08 -8.31 -8.27
CA ASP A 242 32.15 -9.71 -8.68
C ASP A 242 33.15 -9.91 -9.83
N THR A 243 33.77 -11.08 -9.85
CA THR A 243 34.65 -11.48 -10.96
C THR A 243 33.84 -12.23 -12.01
N VAL A 244 33.67 -11.65 -13.20
CA VAL A 244 33.06 -12.33 -14.35
C VAL A 244 33.98 -13.43 -14.88
N LEU A 245 33.49 -14.66 -14.91
CA LEU A 245 34.22 -15.87 -15.33
C LEU A 245 33.80 -16.36 -16.72
N ASP A 246 32.52 -16.21 -17.07
CA ASP A 246 31.96 -16.55 -18.37
C ASP A 246 30.81 -15.60 -18.69
N ARG A 247 30.55 -15.35 -19.97
CA ARG A 247 29.46 -14.46 -20.40
C ARG A 247 29.03 -14.75 -21.82
N GLU A 248 27.74 -14.67 -22.09
CA GLU A 248 27.20 -15.01 -23.40
C GLU A 248 25.89 -14.26 -23.68
N SER A 249 25.72 -13.82 -24.92
CA SER A 249 24.48 -13.26 -25.45
C SER A 249 23.85 -14.29 -26.38
N ILE A 250 22.59 -14.65 -26.12
CA ILE A 250 21.86 -15.66 -26.87
C ILE A 250 20.73 -14.96 -27.63
N ALA A 251 21.07 -14.44 -28.81
CA ALA A 251 20.15 -13.69 -29.67
C ALA A 251 19.18 -14.59 -30.48
N LYS A 252 19.50 -15.88 -30.64
CA LYS A 252 18.73 -16.82 -31.50
C LYS A 252 18.04 -17.87 -30.66
N GLY A 253 16.72 -17.93 -30.72
CA GLY A 253 15.91 -18.93 -30.02
C GLY A 253 14.47 -18.47 -29.85
N LYS A 254 13.65 -19.31 -29.19
CA LYS A 254 12.26 -18.96 -28.83
C LYS A 254 12.20 -17.84 -27.78
N THR A 255 13.23 -17.77 -26.92
CA THR A 255 13.35 -16.76 -25.87
C THR A 255 14.81 -16.29 -25.85
N PRO A 256 15.14 -15.17 -26.52
CA PRO A 256 16.45 -14.54 -26.42
C PRO A 256 16.76 -14.14 -24.97
N TYR A 257 18.02 -14.24 -24.57
CA TYR A 257 18.46 -13.89 -23.22
C TYR A 257 19.96 -13.60 -23.18
N ALA A 258 20.42 -12.99 -22.09
CA ALA A 258 21.83 -12.86 -21.76
C ALA A 258 22.16 -13.68 -20.53
N ARG A 259 23.41 -14.18 -20.42
CA ARG A 259 23.90 -14.82 -19.20
C ARG A 259 25.31 -14.37 -18.84
N ILE A 260 25.58 -14.32 -17.54
CA ILE A 260 26.92 -14.22 -16.97
C ILE A 260 27.11 -15.30 -15.91
N VAL A 261 28.36 -15.75 -15.77
CA VAL A 261 28.79 -16.56 -14.63
C VAL A 261 29.82 -15.74 -13.87
N VAL A 262 29.59 -15.55 -12.58
CA VAL A 262 30.44 -14.73 -11.73
C VAL A 262 30.91 -15.48 -10.49
N LYS A 263 31.96 -14.96 -9.88
CA LYS A 263 32.39 -15.34 -8.54
C LYS A 263 32.35 -14.11 -7.67
N ASP A 264 31.59 -14.17 -6.58
CA ASP A 264 31.45 -13.07 -5.63
C ASP A 264 32.67 -12.95 -4.69
N ALA A 265 32.60 -11.98 -3.78
CA ALA A 265 33.65 -11.70 -2.79
C ALA A 265 33.89 -12.87 -1.81
N ASP A 266 32.85 -13.66 -1.52
CA ASP A 266 32.92 -14.82 -0.62
C ASP A 266 33.36 -16.10 -1.37
N GLY A 267 33.51 -16.01 -2.69
CA GLY A 267 33.96 -17.09 -3.55
C GLY A 267 32.83 -17.99 -4.05
N VAL A 268 31.57 -17.64 -3.83
CA VAL A 268 30.41 -18.37 -4.34
C VAL A 268 30.28 -18.13 -5.84
N LEU A 269 29.91 -19.18 -6.56
CA LEU A 269 29.73 -19.15 -8.00
C LEU A 269 28.26 -18.98 -8.34
N TRP A 270 27.97 -17.98 -9.17
CA TRP A 270 26.62 -17.61 -9.58
C TRP A 270 26.48 -17.68 -11.10
N GLU A 271 25.37 -18.19 -11.59
CA GLU A 271 24.90 -17.97 -12.96
C GLU A 271 23.69 -17.02 -12.91
N MET A 272 23.79 -15.91 -13.64
CA MET A 272 22.76 -14.89 -13.73
C MET A 272 22.24 -14.84 -15.17
N ARG A 273 20.93 -14.82 -15.36
CA ARG A 273 20.29 -14.75 -16.68
C ARG A 273 19.24 -13.66 -16.72
N GLN A 274 19.20 -12.91 -17.82
CA GLN A 274 18.20 -11.86 -18.05
C GLN A 274 17.37 -12.15 -19.29
N TYR A 275 16.06 -12.01 -19.14
CA TYR A 275 15.06 -12.20 -20.19
C TYR A 275 14.17 -10.97 -20.29
N ILE A 276 13.71 -10.65 -21.50
CA ILE A 276 12.64 -9.65 -21.70
C ILE A 276 11.46 -10.31 -22.40
N HIS A 277 10.27 -10.07 -21.86
CA HIS A 277 9.01 -10.49 -22.47
C HIS A 277 7.87 -9.59 -22.01
N ASP A 278 7.01 -9.14 -22.94
CA ASP A 278 5.83 -8.30 -22.69
C ASP A 278 6.07 -7.09 -21.77
N GLY A 279 7.15 -6.34 -22.01
CA GLY A 279 7.47 -5.13 -21.24
C GLY A 279 7.96 -5.40 -19.81
N ARG A 280 8.39 -6.63 -19.52
CA ARG A 280 9.00 -7.03 -18.25
C ARG A 280 10.38 -7.60 -18.47
N GLN A 281 11.27 -7.30 -17.53
CA GLN A 281 12.57 -7.96 -17.38
C GLN A 281 12.47 -9.00 -16.27
N TYR A 282 13.04 -10.18 -16.54
CA TYR A 282 13.13 -11.28 -15.59
C TYR A 282 14.60 -11.59 -15.34
N ASP A 283 15.01 -11.43 -14.10
CA ASP A 283 16.36 -11.73 -13.64
C ASP A 283 16.31 -13.06 -12.89
N VAL A 284 17.07 -14.05 -13.38
CA VAL A 284 17.12 -15.39 -12.81
C VAL A 284 18.54 -15.65 -12.31
N TYR A 285 18.69 -15.75 -10.99
CA TYR A 285 19.98 -15.96 -10.33
C TYR A 285 20.04 -17.37 -9.75
N LEU A 286 21.16 -18.06 -9.96
CA LEU A 286 21.39 -19.38 -9.37
C LEU A 286 22.80 -19.48 -8.79
N ALA A 287 22.89 -19.87 -7.52
CA ALA A 287 24.12 -20.31 -6.89
C ALA A 287 24.08 -21.81 -6.62
N ASP A 288 25.18 -22.51 -6.89
CA ASP A 288 25.38 -23.88 -6.41
C ASP A 288 26.53 -23.84 -5.40
N TYR A 289 26.21 -24.05 -4.11
CA TYR A 289 27.18 -23.93 -3.02
C TYR A 289 28.18 -25.09 -3.00
N GLY A 290 27.94 -26.15 -3.77
CA GLY A 290 28.88 -27.25 -3.98
C GLY A 290 29.80 -27.06 -5.19
N ALA A 291 29.62 -26.00 -5.99
CA ALA A 291 30.45 -25.73 -7.16
C ALA A 291 31.84 -25.24 -6.75
N LEU A 292 32.89 -25.91 -7.25
CA LEU A 292 34.29 -25.51 -7.04
C LEU A 292 34.88 -24.84 -8.28
N ASN A 293 34.28 -25.07 -9.44
CA ASN A 293 34.63 -24.47 -10.71
C ASN A 293 33.37 -23.94 -11.41
N TYR A 294 33.48 -22.86 -12.17
CA TYR A 294 32.34 -22.27 -12.89
C TYR A 294 31.63 -23.27 -13.84
N LYS A 295 32.35 -24.27 -14.35
CA LYS A 295 31.77 -25.34 -15.18
C LYS A 295 30.86 -26.29 -14.40
N ASP A 296 30.98 -26.35 -13.07
CA ASP A 296 30.12 -27.19 -12.23
C ASP A 296 28.66 -26.70 -12.23
N LEU A 297 28.42 -25.40 -12.46
CA LEU A 297 27.07 -24.84 -12.63
C LEU A 297 26.31 -25.46 -13.81
N GLY A 298 27.03 -26.02 -14.79
CA GLY A 298 26.44 -26.80 -15.87
C GLY A 298 25.60 -28.00 -15.41
N LYS A 299 25.81 -28.51 -14.19
CA LYS A 299 24.96 -29.56 -13.58
C LYS A 299 23.53 -29.09 -13.35
N ARG A 300 23.32 -27.77 -13.22
CA ARG A 300 22.00 -27.13 -13.01
C ARG A 300 21.43 -26.50 -14.28
N ALA A 301 22.12 -26.61 -15.42
CA ALA A 301 21.69 -26.02 -16.68
C ALA A 301 20.29 -26.46 -17.11
N ALA A 302 19.87 -27.70 -16.82
CA ALA A 302 18.53 -28.18 -17.14
C ALA A 302 17.42 -27.40 -16.41
N LEU A 303 17.65 -27.01 -15.15
CA LEU A 303 16.72 -26.21 -14.37
C LEU A 303 16.63 -24.79 -14.95
N LEU A 304 17.78 -24.12 -15.12
CA LEU A 304 17.82 -22.76 -15.69
C LEU A 304 17.28 -22.69 -17.12
N ASN A 305 17.56 -23.70 -17.97
CA ASN A 305 17.05 -23.76 -19.34
C ASN A 305 15.52 -24.02 -19.41
N SER A 306 14.91 -24.41 -18.30
CA SER A 306 13.46 -24.63 -18.22
C SER A 306 12.64 -23.38 -17.89
N PHE A 307 13.33 -22.29 -17.53
CA PHE A 307 12.71 -21.00 -17.27
C PHE A 307 12.02 -20.49 -18.54
N GLN A 308 10.80 -20.00 -18.36
CA GLN A 308 9.99 -19.39 -19.40
C GLN A 308 9.46 -18.07 -18.84
N PRO A 309 9.72 -16.92 -19.50
CA PRO A 309 9.09 -15.65 -19.15
C PRO A 309 7.65 -15.61 -19.68
N THR A 310 6.94 -16.73 -19.53
CA THR A 310 5.51 -16.89 -19.84
C THR A 310 4.87 -17.81 -18.82
N TYR A 311 3.58 -17.61 -18.57
CA TYR A 311 2.74 -18.47 -17.73
C TYR A 311 1.53 -18.96 -18.54
N ALA A 312 1.38 -20.28 -18.68
CA ALA A 312 0.26 -20.87 -19.40
C ALA A 312 -0.93 -21.09 -18.45
N GLN A 313 -1.91 -20.17 -18.46
CA GLN A 313 -3.09 -20.22 -17.58
C GLN A 313 -3.91 -21.52 -17.67
N SER A 314 -3.89 -22.20 -18.81
CA SER A 314 -4.55 -23.49 -19.01
C SER A 314 -3.77 -24.69 -18.48
N ASP A 315 -2.47 -24.53 -18.18
CA ASP A 315 -1.60 -25.60 -17.73
C ASP A 315 -1.76 -25.83 -16.23
N ARG A 316 -2.54 -26.86 -15.89
CA ARG A 316 -2.79 -27.25 -14.49
C ARG A 316 -1.59 -27.91 -13.83
N THR A 317 -0.52 -28.22 -14.56
CA THR A 317 0.73 -28.77 -13.99
C THR A 317 1.64 -27.69 -13.41
N ILE A 318 1.31 -26.41 -13.60
CA ILE A 318 2.00 -25.30 -12.95
C ILE A 318 1.39 -25.07 -11.56
N LYS A 319 2.25 -24.96 -10.55
CA LYS A 319 1.92 -24.41 -9.23
C LYS A 319 1.99 -22.89 -9.33
N ASP A 320 0.85 -22.23 -9.20
CA ASP A 320 0.77 -20.78 -9.21
C ASP A 320 1.12 -20.23 -7.83
N LEU A 321 2.03 -19.25 -7.81
CA LEU A 321 2.47 -18.56 -6.61
C LEU A 321 1.84 -17.17 -6.47
N SER A 322 1.02 -16.73 -7.42
CA SER A 322 0.39 -15.42 -7.30
C SER A 322 -0.76 -15.41 -6.30
N THR A 323 -0.79 -14.38 -5.45
CA THR A 323 -1.94 -14.06 -4.57
C THR A 323 -2.91 -13.09 -5.23
N VAL A 324 -2.66 -12.68 -6.48
CA VAL A 324 -3.58 -11.81 -7.23
C VAL A 324 -4.84 -12.58 -7.57
N ASP A 325 -5.96 -12.06 -7.10
CA ASP A 325 -7.28 -12.58 -7.36
C ASP A 325 -8.12 -11.48 -8.00
N GLU A 326 -8.68 -11.76 -9.17
CA GLU A 326 -9.45 -10.80 -9.98
C GLU A 326 -8.73 -9.44 -10.21
N GLY A 327 -7.40 -9.46 -10.33
CA GLY A 327 -6.59 -8.25 -10.52
C GLY A 327 -6.33 -7.44 -9.26
N MET A 328 -6.70 -7.96 -8.08
CA MET A 328 -6.58 -7.31 -6.79
C MET A 328 -5.66 -8.11 -5.85
N ARG A 329 -5.09 -7.43 -4.85
CA ARG A 329 -4.32 -8.04 -3.75
C ARG A 329 -4.85 -7.59 -2.41
N SER A 330 -4.83 -8.49 -1.43
CA SER A 330 -5.16 -8.14 -0.04
C SER A 330 -4.03 -7.35 0.63
N THR A 331 -4.43 -6.38 1.44
CA THR A 331 -3.57 -5.56 2.30
C THR A 331 -4.29 -5.32 3.63
N TRP A 332 -3.53 -5.05 4.69
CA TRP A 332 -4.07 -4.87 6.02
C TRP A 332 -3.20 -3.93 6.86
N ASN A 333 -3.83 -3.34 7.86
CA ASN A 333 -3.20 -2.61 8.95
C ASN A 333 -3.69 -3.18 10.29
N ASP A 334 -2.80 -3.87 11.00
CA ASP A 334 -3.13 -4.56 12.25
C ASP A 334 -3.44 -3.59 13.39
N ASP A 335 -2.80 -2.41 13.41
CA ASP A 335 -3.01 -1.42 14.48
C ASP A 335 -4.43 -0.87 14.45
N TYR A 336 -4.99 -0.64 13.26
CA TYR A 336 -6.37 -0.17 13.09
C TYR A 336 -7.38 -1.31 12.85
N GLY A 337 -6.92 -2.55 12.74
CA GLY A 337 -7.79 -3.70 12.44
C GLY A 337 -8.50 -3.60 11.08
N ILE A 338 -7.88 -2.93 10.11
CA ILE A 338 -8.44 -2.69 8.77
C ILE A 338 -7.82 -3.67 7.77
N GLU A 339 -8.66 -4.31 6.96
CA GLU A 339 -8.27 -5.13 5.81
C GLU A 339 -9.00 -4.60 4.56
N LEU A 340 -8.33 -4.64 3.41
CA LEU A 340 -8.93 -4.30 2.12
C LEU A 340 -8.19 -4.99 0.98
N LYS A 341 -8.82 -5.03 -0.18
CA LYS A 341 -8.17 -5.39 -1.45
C LYS A 341 -7.93 -4.13 -2.28
N ILE A 342 -6.78 -4.05 -2.92
CA ILE A 342 -6.42 -2.97 -3.87
C ILE A 342 -5.96 -3.54 -5.22
N PRO A 343 -5.96 -2.77 -6.32
CA PRO A 343 -5.46 -3.26 -7.59
C PRO A 343 -3.99 -3.69 -7.50
N ALA A 344 -3.67 -4.84 -8.09
CA ALA A 344 -2.41 -5.56 -7.89
C ALA A 344 -1.15 -4.82 -8.36
N GLY A 345 -1.31 -3.78 -9.17
CA GLY A 345 -0.22 -2.95 -9.71
C GLY A 345 0.06 -1.66 -8.93
N TRP A 346 -0.71 -1.37 -7.88
CA TRP A 346 -0.54 -0.16 -7.08
C TRP A 346 0.65 -0.28 -6.11
N SER A 347 1.29 0.84 -5.79
CA SER A 347 2.22 0.93 -4.67
C SER A 347 1.45 0.78 -3.36
N MET A 348 2.14 0.32 -2.31
CA MET A 348 1.51 0.11 -1.00
C MET A 348 2.39 0.64 0.13
N ASP A 349 1.82 1.51 0.95
CA ASP A 349 2.29 1.78 2.30
C ASP A 349 1.20 1.39 3.29
N ASN A 350 1.23 0.13 3.74
CA ASN A 350 0.25 -0.39 4.69
C ASN A 350 0.30 0.31 6.05
N THR A 351 1.45 0.89 6.41
CA THR A 351 1.62 1.58 7.70
C THR A 351 0.85 2.89 7.71
N GLN A 352 0.96 3.66 6.62
CA GLN A 352 0.22 4.91 6.44
C GLN A 352 -1.15 4.71 5.75
N MET A 353 -1.46 3.48 5.33
CA MET A 353 -2.63 3.10 4.52
C MET A 353 -2.78 4.00 3.27
N ILE A 354 -1.66 4.19 2.56
CA ILE A 354 -1.57 4.95 1.31
C ILE A 354 -1.29 3.98 0.17
N TYR A 355 -2.04 4.11 -0.92
CA TYR A 355 -1.94 3.25 -2.09
C TYR A 355 -2.03 4.10 -3.36
N GLU A 356 -1.09 3.93 -4.28
CA GLU A 356 -0.98 4.82 -5.45
C GLU A 356 -0.79 4.03 -6.74
N ALA A 357 -1.54 4.41 -7.77
CA ALA A 357 -1.36 3.92 -9.12
C ALA A 357 -0.33 4.78 -9.87
N LYS A 358 0.40 4.17 -10.81
CA LYS A 358 1.36 4.90 -11.65
C LYS A 358 0.72 5.96 -12.55
N ASP A 359 -0.58 5.81 -12.84
CA ASP A 359 -1.37 6.69 -13.69
C ASP A 359 -2.15 7.76 -12.91
N GLY A 360 -1.90 7.90 -11.61
CA GLY A 360 -2.40 9.02 -10.80
C GLY A 360 -3.63 8.72 -9.94
N ALA A 361 -4.20 7.51 -10.01
CA ALA A 361 -5.20 7.10 -9.02
C ALA A 361 -4.55 6.92 -7.63
N TYR A 362 -5.26 7.31 -6.59
CA TYR A 362 -4.76 7.39 -5.22
C TYR A 362 -5.85 6.99 -4.23
N LEU A 363 -5.47 6.20 -3.22
CA LEU A 363 -6.32 5.83 -2.10
C LEU A 363 -5.58 6.09 -0.79
N GLN A 364 -6.23 6.78 0.13
CA GLN A 364 -5.75 6.88 1.50
C GLN A 364 -6.85 6.61 2.51
N LEU A 365 -6.55 5.80 3.52
CA LEU A 365 -7.43 5.61 4.67
C LEU A 365 -6.83 6.30 5.90
N ARG A 366 -7.69 6.94 6.70
CA ARG A 366 -7.31 7.59 7.97
C ARG A 366 -8.32 7.28 9.06
N VAL A 367 -7.83 7.08 10.28
CA VAL A 367 -8.65 6.92 11.47
C VAL A 367 -8.37 8.05 12.44
N THR A 368 -9.42 8.78 12.84
CA THR A 368 -9.32 9.94 13.75
C THR A 368 -10.34 9.83 14.87
N SER A 369 -10.18 10.61 15.94
CA SER A 369 -11.21 10.65 16.99
C SER A 369 -12.42 11.48 16.55
N ALA A 370 -13.63 10.95 16.78
CA ALA A 370 -14.86 11.68 16.52
C ALA A 370 -15.11 12.72 17.63
N PRO A 371 -15.39 14.00 17.31
CA PRO A 371 -15.83 14.96 18.30
C PRO A 371 -17.12 14.49 18.99
N LYS A 372 -17.24 14.74 20.31
CA LYS A 372 -18.41 14.29 21.08
C LYS A 372 -19.70 14.85 20.49
N GLY A 373 -20.62 13.95 20.12
CA GLY A 373 -21.93 14.30 19.58
C GLY A 373 -21.92 14.68 18.09
N ALA A 374 -20.77 14.64 17.42
CA ALA A 374 -20.70 14.90 15.98
C ALA A 374 -21.36 13.77 15.18
N THR A 375 -21.97 14.14 14.07
CA THR A 375 -22.59 13.22 13.11
C THR A 375 -21.78 13.15 11.81
N VAL A 376 -21.94 12.04 11.06
CA VAL A 376 -21.33 11.88 9.73
C VAL A 376 -21.81 12.98 8.77
N LYS A 377 -23.09 13.35 8.83
CA LYS A 377 -23.65 14.40 7.99
C LYS A 377 -23.06 15.79 8.26
N GLU A 378 -22.82 16.12 9.54
CA GLU A 378 -22.13 17.37 9.89
C GLU A 378 -20.69 17.35 9.39
N TRP A 379 -20.00 16.23 9.52
CA TRP A 379 -18.65 16.04 8.99
C TRP A 379 -18.59 16.22 7.47
N SER A 380 -19.50 15.55 6.75
CA SER A 380 -19.69 15.70 5.30
C SER A 380 -19.88 17.17 4.89
N GLY A 381 -20.76 17.91 5.58
CA GLY A 381 -20.96 19.33 5.32
C GLY A 381 -19.74 20.20 5.65
N GLN A 382 -18.91 19.80 6.63
CA GLN A 382 -17.65 20.49 6.91
C GLN A 382 -16.61 20.28 5.80
N LEU A 383 -16.53 19.08 5.23
CA LEU A 383 -15.64 18.78 4.10
C LEU A 383 -16.08 19.48 2.81
N ASP A 384 -17.37 19.49 2.47
CA ASP A 384 -17.90 20.27 1.33
C ASP A 384 -17.55 21.76 1.48
N LYS A 385 -17.75 22.31 2.67
CA LYS A 385 -17.36 23.70 2.97
C LYS A 385 -15.85 23.89 2.82
N TRP A 386 -15.04 22.96 3.32
CA TRP A 386 -13.58 23.02 3.21
C TRP A 386 -13.14 23.11 1.74
N MET A 387 -13.73 22.27 0.87
CA MET A 387 -13.43 22.24 -0.56
C MET A 387 -13.83 23.54 -1.27
N ARG A 388 -15.03 24.07 -1.00
CA ARG A 388 -15.50 25.35 -1.57
C ARG A 388 -14.67 26.55 -1.16
N GLU A 389 -14.10 26.52 0.04
CA GLU A 389 -13.19 27.57 0.50
C GLU A 389 -11.76 27.40 -0.04
N THR A 390 -11.42 26.23 -0.57
CA THR A 390 -10.07 25.87 -1.02
C THR A 390 -9.91 26.02 -2.52
N PHE A 391 -10.96 25.81 -3.30
CA PHE A 391 -10.96 25.92 -4.76
C PHE A 391 -11.86 27.04 -5.26
N THR A 392 -11.49 27.64 -6.38
CA THR A 392 -12.35 28.59 -7.08
C THR A 392 -13.54 27.87 -7.74
N PRO A 393 -14.66 28.56 -8.01
CA PRO A 393 -15.86 27.93 -8.58
C PRO A 393 -15.64 27.28 -9.95
N GLU A 394 -14.64 27.72 -10.72
CA GLU A 394 -14.27 27.16 -12.01
C GLU A 394 -13.38 25.91 -11.92
N SER A 395 -12.75 25.69 -10.77
CA SER A 395 -11.79 24.60 -10.51
C SER A 395 -12.33 23.53 -9.55
N TYR A 396 -13.60 23.62 -9.15
CA TYR A 396 -14.24 22.66 -8.27
C TYR A 396 -15.72 22.51 -8.60
N GLU A 397 -16.18 21.27 -8.72
CA GLU A 397 -17.57 20.94 -8.96
C GLU A 397 -18.03 19.81 -8.03
N PRO A 398 -18.99 20.08 -7.13
CA PRO A 398 -19.64 19.03 -6.35
C PRO A 398 -20.56 18.22 -7.26
N ILE A 399 -20.40 16.90 -7.29
CA ILE A 399 -21.25 16.01 -8.10
C ILE A 399 -22.46 15.54 -7.28
N GLY A 400 -22.24 15.10 -6.05
CA GLY A 400 -23.32 14.72 -5.14
C GLY A 400 -22.87 13.89 -3.95
N SER A 401 -23.82 13.49 -3.12
CA SER A 401 -23.56 12.59 -1.99
C SER A 401 -24.54 11.42 -2.00
N TYR A 402 -24.07 10.25 -1.58
CA TYR A 402 -24.88 9.03 -1.47
C TYR A 402 -24.39 8.18 -0.30
N THR A 403 -25.05 7.06 -0.03
CA THR A 403 -24.64 6.12 1.02
C THR A 403 -24.20 4.79 0.44
N MET A 404 -23.25 4.12 1.09
CA MET A 404 -22.86 2.75 0.76
C MET A 404 -22.60 1.92 2.01
N ASP A 405 -22.63 0.60 1.86
CA ASP A 405 -22.23 -0.33 2.92
C ASP A 405 -20.70 -0.48 2.92
N VAL A 406 -20.08 -0.28 4.08
CA VAL A 406 -18.64 -0.51 4.30
C VAL A 406 -18.51 -1.25 5.61
N SER A 407 -17.93 -2.45 5.57
CA SER A 407 -17.78 -3.31 6.75
C SER A 407 -19.08 -3.51 7.56
N GLY A 408 -20.23 -3.62 6.87
CA GLY A 408 -21.54 -3.80 7.49
C GLY A 408 -22.16 -2.55 8.15
N GLU A 409 -21.53 -1.39 7.98
CA GLU A 409 -22.04 -0.09 8.46
C GLU A 409 -22.38 0.82 7.27
N THR A 410 -23.33 1.74 7.47
CA THR A 410 -23.68 2.73 6.44
C THR A 410 -22.69 3.90 6.47
N ALA A 411 -21.87 4.01 5.43
CA ALA A 411 -21.01 5.16 5.18
C ALA A 411 -21.71 6.21 4.30
N GLU A 412 -21.37 7.48 4.49
CA GLU A 412 -21.73 8.57 3.58
C GLU A 412 -20.57 8.79 2.60
N VAL A 413 -20.88 8.99 1.32
CA VAL A 413 -19.89 9.24 0.27
C VAL A 413 -20.15 10.61 -0.33
N ASN A 414 -19.14 11.47 -0.35
CA ASN A 414 -19.16 12.70 -1.15
C ASN A 414 -18.38 12.49 -2.43
N GLU A 415 -19.01 12.85 -3.55
CA GLU A 415 -18.38 12.83 -4.87
C GLU A 415 -18.27 14.26 -5.37
N PHE A 416 -17.06 14.63 -5.79
CA PHE A 416 -16.79 15.90 -6.42
C PHE A 416 -15.63 15.75 -7.40
N ARG A 417 -15.40 16.79 -8.18
CA ARG A 417 -14.22 16.91 -9.02
C ARG A 417 -13.54 18.24 -8.81
N TYR A 418 -12.23 18.27 -9.00
CA TYR A 418 -11.42 19.50 -8.93
C TYR A 418 -10.34 19.49 -10.01
N ASN A 419 -9.77 20.65 -10.29
CA ASN A 419 -8.73 20.81 -11.30
C ASN A 419 -7.73 21.89 -10.90
N PHE A 420 -6.48 21.49 -10.67
CA PHE A 420 -5.37 22.39 -10.34
C PHE A 420 -4.81 23.13 -11.57
N GLY A 421 -5.16 22.70 -12.78
CA GLY A 421 -4.77 23.28 -14.07
C GLY A 421 -4.37 22.23 -15.12
N ASP A 422 -3.99 21.05 -14.66
CA ASP A 422 -3.42 19.93 -15.43
C ASP A 422 -4.44 18.85 -15.81
N GLY A 423 -5.68 18.94 -15.32
CA GLY A 423 -6.73 17.97 -15.63
C GLY A 423 -7.77 17.91 -14.52
N TRP A 424 -8.97 17.44 -14.84
CA TRP A 424 -9.98 17.17 -13.80
C TRP A 424 -9.64 15.87 -13.09
N GLN A 425 -9.72 15.88 -11.77
CA GLN A 425 -9.67 14.71 -10.90
C GLN A 425 -11.07 14.49 -10.33
N THR A 426 -11.58 13.26 -10.35
CA THR A 426 -12.73 12.86 -9.52
C THR A 426 -12.22 12.40 -8.17
N GLU A 427 -12.88 12.78 -7.08
CA GLU A 427 -12.61 12.27 -5.73
C GLU A 427 -13.88 11.77 -5.05
N PHE A 428 -13.71 10.69 -4.30
CA PHE A 428 -14.71 10.12 -3.40
C PHE A 428 -14.19 10.17 -1.95
N ASP A 429 -14.92 10.90 -1.11
CA ASP A 429 -14.71 10.88 0.35
C ASP A 429 -15.68 9.92 0.98
N VAL A 430 -15.20 8.80 1.52
CA VAL A 430 -16.00 7.83 2.26
C VAL A 430 -15.90 8.10 3.74
N LEU A 431 -17.04 8.40 4.36
CA LEU A 431 -17.18 8.89 5.71
C LEU A 431 -17.94 7.89 6.56
N LEU A 432 -17.24 7.29 7.52
CA LEU A 432 -17.84 6.37 8.48
C LEU A 432 -17.46 6.79 9.91
N GLN A 433 -18.40 6.65 10.85
CA GLN A 433 -18.16 6.95 12.25
C GLN A 433 -18.71 5.82 13.13
N LYS A 434 -17.83 5.21 13.93
CA LYS A 434 -18.18 4.08 14.81
C LYS A 434 -17.31 4.10 16.07
N ASN A 435 -17.87 3.70 17.21
CA ASN A 435 -17.17 3.57 18.49
C ASN A 435 -16.39 4.82 18.96
N GLY A 436 -16.81 6.03 18.54
CA GLY A 436 -16.12 7.28 18.90
C GLY A 436 -14.94 7.65 18.00
N TYR A 437 -14.76 6.93 16.89
CA TYR A 437 -13.75 7.20 15.87
C TYR A 437 -14.40 7.46 14.51
N ARG A 438 -13.70 8.20 13.66
CA ARG A 438 -14.01 8.44 12.26
C ARG A 438 -13.04 7.64 11.40
N TYR A 439 -13.58 7.04 10.35
CA TYR A 439 -12.87 6.31 9.31
C TYR A 439 -13.13 7.07 8.02
N TYR A 440 -12.05 7.62 7.47
CA TYR A 440 -12.05 8.42 6.27
C TYR A 440 -11.31 7.65 5.19
N ALA A 441 -11.91 7.46 4.01
CA ALA A 441 -11.20 7.01 2.82
C ALA A 441 -11.32 8.07 1.72
N GLU A 442 -10.18 8.53 1.22
CA GLU A 442 -10.06 9.42 0.07
C GLU A 442 -9.65 8.59 -1.12
N TYR A 443 -10.47 8.56 -2.17
CA TYR A 443 -10.14 7.91 -3.44
C TYR A 443 -10.21 8.93 -4.58
N THR A 444 -9.08 9.29 -5.15
CA THR A 444 -8.99 10.26 -6.25
C THR A 444 -8.36 9.64 -7.50
N PHE A 445 -8.79 10.08 -8.68
CA PHE A 445 -8.28 9.59 -9.97
C PHE A 445 -8.56 10.61 -11.09
N PRO A 446 -7.74 10.62 -12.16
CA PRO A 446 -8.00 11.47 -13.33
C PRO A 446 -9.36 11.15 -13.98
N GLU A 447 -10.17 12.17 -14.24
CA GLU A 447 -11.57 12.04 -14.69
C GLU A 447 -11.74 11.17 -15.94
N GLU A 448 -10.75 11.18 -16.84
CA GLU A 448 -10.73 10.36 -18.05
C GLU A 448 -10.63 8.84 -17.77
N GLN A 449 -10.16 8.44 -16.59
CA GLN A 449 -10.00 7.05 -16.18
C GLN A 449 -11.33 6.47 -15.67
N THR A 450 -12.27 6.27 -16.59
CA THR A 450 -13.64 5.83 -16.26
C THR A 450 -13.74 4.49 -15.50
N LYS A 451 -12.72 3.62 -15.59
CA LYS A 451 -12.68 2.32 -14.89
C LYS A 451 -12.48 2.46 -13.38
N ASP A 452 -11.91 3.57 -12.92
CA ASP A 452 -11.61 3.78 -11.50
C ASP A 452 -12.85 3.90 -10.63
N ARG A 453 -13.99 4.26 -11.22
CA ARG A 453 -15.30 4.19 -10.54
C ARG A 453 -15.72 2.76 -10.21
N GLU A 454 -15.29 1.78 -11.02
CA GLU A 454 -15.50 0.36 -10.74
C GLU A 454 -14.50 -0.14 -9.71
N TRP A 455 -13.23 0.31 -9.80
CA TRP A 455 -12.22 0.00 -8.79
C TRP A 455 -12.60 0.51 -7.41
N PHE A 456 -13.02 1.77 -7.29
CA PHE A 456 -13.54 2.35 -6.06
C PHE A 456 -14.59 1.44 -5.41
N LYS A 457 -15.59 0.98 -6.18
CA LYS A 457 -16.65 0.09 -5.67
C LYS A 457 -16.09 -1.25 -5.21
N SER A 458 -15.18 -1.85 -5.96
CA SER A 458 -14.55 -3.14 -5.63
C SER A 458 -13.70 -3.03 -4.36
N ILE A 459 -12.91 -1.95 -4.23
CA ILE A 459 -12.09 -1.66 -3.05
C ILE A 459 -13.01 -1.48 -1.84
N MET A 460 -13.97 -0.55 -1.89
CA MET A 460 -14.85 -0.28 -0.74
C MET A 460 -15.67 -1.50 -0.31
N LYS A 461 -16.08 -2.35 -1.26
CA LYS A 461 -16.76 -3.63 -0.94
C LYS A 461 -15.85 -4.63 -0.22
N SER A 462 -14.54 -4.55 -0.43
CA SER A 462 -13.56 -5.43 0.22
C SER A 462 -13.09 -4.93 1.58
N VAL A 463 -13.45 -3.71 1.97
CA VAL A 463 -13.03 -3.12 3.24
C VAL A 463 -13.72 -3.85 4.40
N GLU A 464 -12.91 -4.42 5.28
CA GLU A 464 -13.31 -5.00 6.55
C GLU A 464 -12.63 -4.24 7.70
N ILE A 465 -13.40 -3.84 8.70
CA ILE A 465 -12.93 -3.05 9.84
C ILE A 465 -13.34 -3.74 11.14
N ASP A 466 -12.34 -4.12 11.93
CA ASP A 466 -12.54 -4.51 13.32
C ASP A 466 -12.59 -3.28 14.22
N PHE A 467 -13.80 -2.72 14.37
CA PHE A 467 -14.04 -1.50 15.15
C PHE A 467 -13.64 -1.60 16.62
N ASP A 468 -13.57 -2.82 17.17
CA ASP A 468 -13.18 -3.04 18.56
C ASP A 468 -11.66 -2.90 18.70
N THR A 469 -10.89 -3.38 17.71
CA THR A 469 -9.42 -3.23 17.67
C THR A 469 -8.99 -1.76 17.76
N VAL A 470 -9.64 -0.84 17.04
CA VAL A 470 -9.33 0.60 17.14
C VAL A 470 -9.57 1.12 18.57
N SER A 471 -10.71 0.76 19.17
CA SER A 471 -11.05 1.22 20.52
C SER A 471 -10.19 0.61 21.62
N ASP A 472 -9.66 -0.59 21.40
CA ASP A 472 -8.76 -1.28 22.33
C ASP A 472 -7.32 -0.73 22.26
N ASN A 473 -6.91 -0.26 21.09
CA ASN A 473 -5.54 0.21 20.85
C ASN A 473 -5.32 1.69 21.12
N PHE A 474 -6.34 2.49 20.83
CA PHE A 474 -6.17 3.94 20.78
C PHE A 474 -7.04 4.65 21.80
N GLY A 475 -6.48 5.69 22.42
CA GLY A 475 -7.24 6.64 23.23
C GLY A 475 -7.83 7.73 22.35
N GLN A 476 -7.27 8.93 22.46
CA GLN A 476 -7.59 10.04 21.56
C GLN A 476 -6.56 10.09 20.44
N LEU A 477 -7.03 9.88 19.22
CA LEU A 477 -6.28 10.10 17.99
C LEU A 477 -6.34 11.57 17.59
N ASP A 478 -5.46 11.95 16.67
CA ASP A 478 -5.44 13.30 16.11
C ASP A 478 -6.79 13.67 15.46
N GLU A 479 -7.01 14.98 15.34
CA GLU A 479 -8.17 15.53 14.63
C GLU A 479 -7.96 15.42 13.12
N ASP A 480 -9.06 15.37 12.37
CA ASP A 480 -9.04 15.42 10.91
C ASP A 480 -8.34 16.72 10.44
N PRO A 481 -7.23 16.62 9.66
CA PRO A 481 -6.49 17.80 9.23
C PRO A 481 -7.35 18.77 8.40
N TYR A 482 -8.33 18.25 7.65
CA TYR A 482 -9.28 19.04 6.85
C TYR A 482 -10.31 19.80 7.71
N LEU A 483 -10.34 19.55 9.03
CA LEU A 483 -11.23 20.25 9.97
C LEU A 483 -10.49 21.17 10.92
N THR A 484 -9.19 21.38 10.69
CA THR A 484 -8.42 22.35 11.46
C THR A 484 -8.98 23.75 11.28
N ASP A 485 -9.25 24.43 12.38
CA ASP A 485 -9.80 25.79 12.38
C ASP A 485 -8.88 26.78 11.64
N LYS A 486 -9.28 27.17 10.42
CA LYS A 486 -8.55 28.10 9.53
C LYS A 486 -8.30 29.48 10.15
N THR A 487 -9.05 29.86 11.19
CA THR A 487 -8.89 31.17 11.84
C THR A 487 -7.73 31.19 12.85
N LYS A 488 -7.28 30.01 13.29
CA LYS A 488 -6.21 29.87 14.28
C LYS A 488 -4.84 29.91 13.63
N SER A 489 -3.96 30.70 14.21
CA SER A 489 -2.53 30.71 13.92
C SER A 489 -1.72 30.36 15.15
N VAL A 490 -0.42 30.12 14.94
CA VAL A 490 0.57 30.07 16.01
C VAL A 490 1.71 31.00 15.66
N THR A 491 2.06 31.87 16.59
CA THR A 491 3.25 32.70 16.50
C THR A 491 4.49 31.81 16.64
N ARG A 492 5.35 31.87 15.62
CA ARG A 492 6.68 31.25 15.59
C ARG A 492 7.73 32.34 15.66
N THR A 493 8.91 32.00 16.16
CA THR A 493 9.97 32.96 16.42
C THR A 493 11.31 32.35 16.08
N SER A 494 12.17 33.12 15.41
CA SER A 494 13.59 32.84 15.27
C SER A 494 14.37 33.78 16.17
N LYS A 495 15.11 33.24 17.13
CA LYS A 495 16.00 34.04 17.99
C LYS A 495 17.29 34.40 17.25
N ARG A 496 17.82 33.48 16.45
CA ARG A 496 19.02 33.69 15.63
C ARG A 496 18.80 34.79 14.60
N TYR A 497 17.68 34.72 13.89
CA TYR A 497 17.35 35.67 12.81
C TYR A 497 16.38 36.76 13.26
N HIS A 498 16.18 36.95 14.57
CA HIS A 498 15.47 38.09 15.16
C HIS A 498 14.10 38.45 14.54
N TYR A 499 13.26 37.45 14.23
CA TYR A 499 11.90 37.69 13.73
C TYR A 499 10.84 36.80 14.39
N SER A 500 9.58 37.23 14.29
CA SER A 500 8.40 36.41 14.55
C SER A 500 7.42 36.47 13.39
N VAL A 501 6.60 35.42 13.25
CA VAL A 501 5.58 35.29 12.21
C VAL A 501 4.43 34.42 12.72
N ASP A 502 3.19 34.74 12.36
CA ASP A 502 2.02 33.94 12.64
C ASP A 502 1.76 32.95 11.50
N ILE A 503 1.84 31.65 11.80
CA ILE A 503 1.58 30.59 10.82
C ILE A 503 0.19 29.99 11.07
N PRO A 504 -0.69 29.91 10.07
CA PRO A 504 -1.96 29.20 10.18
C PRO A 504 -1.76 27.74 10.61
N ARG A 505 -2.60 27.26 11.55
CA ARG A 505 -2.44 25.91 12.11
C ARG A 505 -2.71 24.79 11.12
N TYR A 506 -3.50 25.07 10.09
CA TYR A 506 -3.86 24.09 9.05
C TYR A 506 -2.79 23.95 7.96
N TRP A 507 -1.68 24.71 8.04
CA TRP A 507 -0.55 24.55 7.12
C TRP A 507 0.39 23.44 7.61
N THR A 508 0.89 22.66 6.66
CA THR A 508 1.79 21.54 6.93
C THR A 508 3.24 22.02 6.87
N PRO A 509 4.06 21.81 7.92
CA PRO A 509 5.47 22.17 7.88
C PRO A 509 6.25 21.18 7.00
N TYR A 510 7.01 21.71 6.02
CA TYR A 510 8.04 20.95 5.31
C TYR A 510 9.40 21.10 6.00
N ASN A 511 9.71 22.32 6.46
CA ASN A 511 10.82 22.61 7.36
C ASN A 511 10.44 23.75 8.30
N ASP A 512 10.22 23.48 9.57
CA ASP A 512 9.80 24.48 10.55
C ASP A 512 10.87 24.81 11.58
N ARG A 513 12.13 24.48 11.31
CA ARG A 513 13.23 24.81 12.22
C ARG A 513 13.63 26.28 12.07
N PHE A 514 12.95 27.17 12.79
CA PHE A 514 13.13 28.64 12.70
C PHE A 514 14.54 29.17 12.98
N GLU A 515 15.41 28.38 13.62
CA GLU A 515 16.83 28.73 13.83
C GLU A 515 17.73 28.34 12.64
N TYR A 516 17.12 27.72 11.62
CA TYR A 516 17.71 27.37 10.32
C TYR A 516 16.92 28.05 9.20
N SER A 517 17.54 28.12 8.03
CA SER A 517 17.01 28.80 6.84
C SER A 517 17.15 27.88 5.62
N PRO A 518 16.12 27.74 4.77
CA PRO A 518 14.80 28.37 4.87
C PRO A 518 13.83 27.60 5.78
N VAL A 519 12.85 28.30 6.36
CA VAL A 519 11.61 27.67 6.86
C VAL A 519 10.59 27.58 5.73
N VAL A 520 9.85 26.47 5.64
CA VAL A 520 8.93 26.16 4.54
C VAL A 520 7.66 25.48 5.08
N TYR A 521 6.51 26.01 4.67
CA TYR A 521 5.18 25.48 4.91
C TYR A 521 4.44 25.29 3.59
N THR A 522 3.64 24.23 3.50
CA THR A 522 2.78 23.93 2.36
C THR A 522 1.32 23.80 2.81
N PHE A 523 0.40 24.02 1.88
CA PHE A 523 -1.03 23.84 2.06
C PHE A 523 -1.66 23.58 0.69
N THR A 524 -2.93 23.19 0.62
CA THR A 524 -3.59 22.87 -0.65
C THR A 524 -3.48 24.04 -1.64
N GLY A 525 -2.76 23.80 -2.74
CA GLY A 525 -2.52 24.78 -3.80
C GLY A 525 -1.49 25.87 -3.48
N GLY A 526 -0.77 25.83 -2.37
CA GLY A 526 0.13 26.94 -2.02
C GLY A 526 1.30 26.60 -1.10
N GLN A 527 2.21 27.57 -1.00
CA GLN A 527 3.40 27.49 -0.17
C GLN A 527 3.76 28.84 0.44
N PHE A 528 4.46 28.78 1.56
CA PHE A 528 5.04 29.93 2.25
C PHE A 528 6.42 29.57 2.78
N SER A 529 7.41 30.41 2.54
CA SER A 529 8.76 30.24 3.06
C SER A 529 9.43 31.55 3.46
N ILE A 530 10.34 31.44 4.41
CA ILE A 530 11.20 32.55 4.85
C ILE A 530 12.63 32.06 4.80
N ALA A 531 13.44 32.68 3.95
CA ALA A 531 14.89 32.51 3.94
C ALA A 531 15.55 33.71 4.62
N ALA A 532 16.54 33.45 5.47
CA ALA A 532 17.43 34.45 6.06
C ALA A 532 18.89 34.13 5.70
N SER A 533 19.68 35.15 5.37
CA SER A 533 21.09 35.07 4.97
C SER A 533 21.87 36.24 5.58
N GLU A 534 22.96 35.93 6.27
CA GLU A 534 23.88 36.91 6.89
C GLU A 534 25.09 37.22 5.98
N ASP A 535 25.23 36.47 4.89
CA ASP A 535 26.35 36.52 3.93
C ASP A 535 26.00 37.29 2.65
N LYS A 536 24.73 37.63 2.43
CA LYS A 536 24.24 38.34 1.25
C LYS A 536 23.61 39.67 1.62
N SER A 537 23.91 40.70 0.82
CA SER A 537 23.19 41.97 0.90
C SER A 537 21.87 41.94 0.12
N ILE A 538 20.98 42.86 0.46
CA ILE A 538 19.74 43.09 -0.29
C ILE A 538 20.02 43.39 -1.77
N GLU A 539 20.99 44.24 -2.10
CA GLU A 539 21.27 44.63 -3.49
C GLU A 539 21.73 43.44 -4.33
N MET A 540 22.60 42.60 -3.76
CA MET A 540 23.07 41.38 -4.43
C MET A 540 21.91 40.42 -4.67
N THR A 541 21.06 40.20 -3.66
CA THR A 541 19.90 39.29 -3.76
C THR A 541 18.89 39.78 -4.79
N VAL A 542 18.56 41.07 -4.77
CA VAL A 542 17.66 41.72 -5.73
C VAL A 542 18.23 41.67 -7.16
N SER A 543 19.54 41.88 -7.32
CA SER A 543 20.20 41.77 -8.62
C SER A 543 20.14 40.35 -9.18
N GLN A 544 20.42 39.34 -8.34
CA GLN A 544 20.34 37.93 -8.72
C GLN A 544 18.93 37.53 -9.15
N LEU A 545 17.89 37.96 -8.42
CA LEU A 545 16.50 37.69 -8.77
C LEU A 545 16.09 38.38 -10.08
N ARG A 546 16.50 39.64 -10.29
CA ARG A 546 16.25 40.35 -11.54
C ARG A 546 16.86 39.63 -12.74
N GLU A 547 18.11 39.18 -12.61
CA GLU A 547 18.79 38.43 -13.66
C GLU A 547 18.10 37.09 -13.91
N ALA A 548 17.77 36.35 -12.86
CA ALA A 548 17.06 35.07 -12.95
C ALA A 548 15.69 35.21 -13.63
N TYR A 549 14.91 36.23 -13.29
CA TYR A 549 13.60 36.48 -13.91
C TYR A 549 13.69 37.04 -15.32
N ALA A 550 14.70 37.84 -15.63
CA ALA A 550 14.98 38.28 -17.00
C ALA A 550 15.33 37.08 -17.90
N GLU A 551 16.13 36.14 -17.39
CA GLU A 551 16.48 34.92 -18.13
C GLU A 551 15.29 33.98 -18.25
N ALA A 552 14.52 33.80 -17.18
CA ALA A 552 13.27 33.04 -17.18
C ALA A 552 12.29 33.54 -18.24
N THR A 553 12.09 34.86 -18.32
CA THR A 553 11.19 35.48 -19.30
C THR A 553 11.62 35.21 -20.75
N LYS A 554 12.93 35.00 -21.00
CA LYS A 554 13.45 34.67 -22.33
C LYS A 554 13.37 33.18 -22.65
N THR A 555 13.64 32.32 -21.66
CA THR A 555 13.84 30.88 -21.86
C THR A 555 12.58 30.06 -21.60
N ARG A 556 11.72 30.50 -20.68
CA ARG A 556 10.54 29.79 -20.21
C ARG A 556 9.26 30.47 -20.73
N LYS A 557 8.62 29.87 -21.74
CA LYS A 557 7.38 30.42 -22.36
C LYS A 557 6.20 30.52 -21.40
N ASN A 558 6.21 29.66 -20.39
CA ASN A 558 5.22 29.52 -19.33
C ASN A 558 5.45 30.48 -18.15
N PHE A 559 6.55 31.24 -18.13
CA PHE A 559 6.87 32.18 -17.05
C PHE A 559 6.61 33.63 -17.48
N LYS A 560 6.03 34.42 -16.57
CA LYS A 560 5.81 35.87 -16.73
C LYS A 560 6.12 36.60 -15.44
N LEU A 561 7.04 37.56 -15.49
CA LEU A 561 7.18 38.55 -14.42
C LEU A 561 6.04 39.56 -14.54
N ILE A 562 5.15 39.61 -13.55
CA ILE A 562 4.00 40.52 -13.51
C ILE A 562 4.44 41.91 -13.03
N SER A 563 5.20 41.97 -11.93
CA SER A 563 5.69 43.23 -11.37
C SER A 563 7.02 43.06 -10.64
N SER A 564 7.76 44.16 -10.56
CA SER A 564 8.99 44.31 -9.78
C SER A 564 9.01 45.74 -9.25
N GLU A 565 8.79 45.93 -7.95
CA GLU A 565 8.61 47.24 -7.35
C GLU A 565 9.29 47.38 -5.98
N GLU A 566 9.58 48.62 -5.61
CA GLU A 566 10.02 49.00 -4.27
C GLU A 566 8.79 49.18 -3.37
N LEU A 567 8.88 48.73 -2.12
CA LEU A 567 7.86 48.94 -1.10
C LEU A 567 8.49 49.11 0.28
N THR A 568 7.66 49.36 1.28
CA THR A 568 8.03 49.26 2.69
C THR A 568 7.40 47.99 3.27
N PHE A 569 8.20 47.12 3.87
CA PHE A 569 7.76 45.89 4.51
C PHE A 569 8.34 45.78 5.91
N ALA A 570 7.54 45.40 6.90
CA ALA A 570 7.96 45.33 8.32
C ALA A 570 8.69 46.58 8.84
N GLY A 571 8.38 47.76 8.27
CA GLY A 571 9.00 49.05 8.65
C GLY A 571 10.33 49.37 7.97
N VAL A 572 10.83 48.53 7.06
CA VAL A 572 12.08 48.74 6.31
C VAL A 572 11.85 48.81 4.80
N PRO A 573 12.76 49.44 4.03
CA PRO A 573 12.74 49.35 2.57
C PRO A 573 12.85 47.89 2.10
N ALA A 574 12.06 47.54 1.09
CA ALA A 574 11.98 46.19 0.55
C ALA A 574 11.72 46.22 -0.96
N PHE A 575 12.00 45.11 -1.63
CA PHE A 575 11.69 44.89 -3.04
C PHE A 575 10.74 43.71 -3.18
N SER A 576 9.67 43.87 -3.96
CA SER A 576 8.72 42.80 -4.27
C SER A 576 8.78 42.42 -5.73
N PHE A 577 8.77 41.12 -6.00
CA PHE A 577 8.60 40.53 -7.31
C PHE A 577 7.32 39.71 -7.31
N ILE A 578 6.45 39.94 -8.29
CA ILE A 578 5.28 39.09 -8.53
C ILE A 578 5.46 38.43 -9.89
N TYR A 579 5.31 37.11 -9.93
CA TYR A 579 5.41 36.34 -11.15
C TYR A 579 4.24 35.37 -11.28
N HIS A 580 3.97 34.97 -12.50
CA HIS A 580 3.05 33.90 -12.85
C HIS A 580 3.79 32.86 -13.66
N GLU A 581 3.60 31.59 -13.32
CA GLU A 581 4.23 30.47 -14.01
C GLU A 581 3.23 29.33 -14.17
N VAL A 582 3.28 28.61 -15.29
CA VAL A 582 2.56 27.35 -15.48
C VAL A 582 3.54 26.20 -15.40
N ASP A 583 3.66 25.55 -14.26
CA ASP A 583 4.57 24.42 -14.07
C ASP A 583 3.81 23.10 -14.24
N ASN A 584 4.26 22.23 -15.14
CA ASN A 584 3.58 20.97 -15.49
C ASN A 584 2.06 21.10 -15.75
N GLY A 585 1.63 22.21 -16.36
CA GLY A 585 0.21 22.48 -16.63
C GLY A 585 -0.53 23.19 -15.49
N VAL A 586 0.09 23.32 -14.32
CA VAL A 586 -0.48 23.93 -13.13
C VAL A 586 -0.09 25.41 -13.04
N PRO A 587 -1.04 26.36 -13.22
CA PRO A 587 -0.78 27.79 -13.14
C PRO A 587 -0.67 28.26 -11.68
N TYR A 588 0.36 29.04 -11.39
CA TYR A 588 0.65 29.54 -10.05
C TYR A 588 1.11 30.99 -10.09
N THR A 589 0.61 31.78 -9.13
CA THR A 589 1.09 33.15 -8.87
C THR A 589 1.98 33.16 -7.64
N GLY A 590 3.25 33.54 -7.83
CA GLY A 590 4.24 33.70 -6.77
C GLY A 590 4.56 35.15 -6.45
N ARG A 591 4.95 35.40 -5.19
CA ARG A 591 5.43 36.68 -4.69
C ARG A 591 6.68 36.47 -3.85
N GLN A 592 7.71 37.27 -4.12
CA GLN A 592 8.93 37.32 -3.31
C GLN A 592 9.15 38.73 -2.78
N ILE A 593 9.34 38.86 -1.46
CA ILE A 593 9.65 40.12 -0.79
C ILE A 593 11.05 39.99 -0.20
N VAL A 594 11.97 40.83 -0.66
CA VAL A 594 13.37 40.88 -0.20
C VAL A 594 13.60 42.16 0.60
N PHE A 595 14.15 42.03 1.80
CA PHE A 595 14.41 43.15 2.69
C PHE A 595 15.58 42.83 3.62
N GLU A 596 16.21 43.85 4.20
CA GLU A 596 17.38 43.68 5.06
C GLU A 596 17.21 44.47 6.36
N GLN A 597 17.66 43.87 7.47
CA GLN A 597 17.74 44.52 8.77
C GLN A 597 18.93 43.96 9.54
N ASN A 598 19.74 44.84 10.15
CA ASN A 598 20.89 44.49 10.99
C ASN A 598 21.88 43.51 10.31
N GLY A 599 22.12 43.66 9.01
CA GLY A 599 23.05 42.82 8.25
C GLY A 599 22.55 41.42 7.92
N THR A 600 21.25 41.13 8.14
CA THR A 600 20.59 39.91 7.66
C THR A 600 19.62 40.27 6.55
N THR A 601 19.77 39.63 5.39
CA THR A 601 18.82 39.71 4.27
C THR A 601 17.78 38.60 4.41
N TYR A 602 16.51 38.98 4.29
CA TYR A 602 15.36 38.10 4.35
C TYR A 602 14.69 38.04 2.98
N THR A 603 14.25 36.85 2.59
CA THR A 603 13.38 36.63 1.44
C THR A 603 12.16 35.84 1.89
N ILE A 604 10.99 36.50 1.89
CA ILE A 604 9.71 35.81 2.04
C ILE A 604 9.25 35.40 0.66
N THR A 605 9.05 34.10 0.45
CA THR A 605 8.42 33.58 -0.77
C THR A 605 7.05 33.04 -0.41
N SER A 606 6.04 33.48 -1.13
CA SER A 606 4.67 33.02 -0.96
C SER A 606 4.05 32.79 -2.33
N GLY A 607 3.09 31.89 -2.41
CA GLY A 607 2.18 31.95 -3.53
C GLY A 607 1.18 30.83 -3.57
N LEU A 608 0.35 30.93 -4.59
CA LEU A 608 -0.93 30.24 -4.66
C LEU A 608 -1.23 29.86 -6.10
N ASN A 609 -1.70 28.63 -6.28
CA ASN A 609 -2.26 28.13 -7.52
C ASN A 609 -3.51 28.95 -7.87
N ASP A 610 -3.70 29.27 -9.14
CA ASP A 610 -4.87 30.00 -9.61
C ASP A 610 -6.19 29.29 -9.27
N ALA A 611 -6.22 27.95 -9.36
CA ALA A 611 -7.35 27.10 -8.96
C ALA A 611 -7.70 27.19 -7.46
N ASN A 612 -6.74 27.62 -6.63
CA ASN A 612 -6.90 27.75 -5.18
C ASN A 612 -6.90 29.20 -4.71
N LYS A 613 -6.94 30.16 -5.66
CA LYS A 613 -6.94 31.60 -5.38
C LYS A 613 -8.30 32.10 -4.89
N THR A 614 -8.83 31.45 -3.87
CA THR A 614 -10.04 31.87 -3.17
C THR A 614 -9.73 33.05 -2.26
N GLU A 615 -10.76 33.82 -1.89
CA GLU A 615 -10.62 34.92 -0.94
C GLU A 615 -10.06 34.42 0.41
N VAL A 616 -10.48 33.23 0.85
CA VAL A 616 -10.04 32.62 2.11
C VAL A 616 -8.55 32.28 2.09
N GLN A 617 -8.07 31.59 1.04
CA GLN A 617 -6.66 31.20 0.93
C GLN A 617 -5.76 32.42 0.71
N ALA A 618 -6.18 33.35 -0.15
CA ALA A 618 -5.43 34.59 -0.38
C ALA A 618 -5.32 35.43 0.90
N ALA A 619 -6.41 35.56 1.67
CA ALA A 619 -6.40 36.29 2.93
C ALA A 619 -5.54 35.61 3.99
N ALA A 620 -5.55 34.28 4.09
CA ALA A 620 -4.70 33.54 5.02
C ALA A 620 -3.21 33.72 4.71
N LEU A 621 -2.84 33.62 3.42
CA LEU A 621 -1.47 33.82 2.96
C LEU A 621 -0.98 35.26 3.21
N GLU A 622 -1.78 36.27 2.83
CA GLU A 622 -1.44 37.67 3.08
C GLU A 622 -1.38 37.99 4.58
N LYS A 623 -2.26 37.39 5.40
CA LYS A 623 -2.18 37.55 6.87
C LYS A 623 -0.87 36.98 7.42
N ALA A 624 -0.45 35.81 6.96
CA ALA A 624 0.82 35.21 7.38
C ALA A 624 2.02 36.06 6.96
N VAL A 625 2.06 36.50 5.69
CA VAL A 625 3.11 37.40 5.17
C VAL A 625 3.18 38.69 6.00
N ASN A 626 2.05 39.36 6.21
CA ASN A 626 2.00 40.66 6.91
C ASN A 626 2.17 40.54 8.44
N SER A 627 2.14 39.33 9.00
CA SER A 627 2.42 39.10 10.42
C SER A 627 3.91 39.08 10.75
N PHE A 628 4.79 39.10 9.75
CA PHE A 628 6.22 39.15 9.97
C PHE A 628 6.60 40.43 10.72
N THR A 629 7.29 40.27 11.84
CA THR A 629 7.80 41.40 12.63
C THR A 629 9.19 41.10 13.17
N PHE A 630 10.05 42.11 13.20
CA PHE A 630 11.33 42.02 13.90
C PHE A 630 11.11 41.95 15.41
N ILE A 631 11.87 41.07 16.06
CA ILE A 631 11.93 40.99 17.52
C ILE A 631 13.25 41.58 18.04
N LYS A 632 13.23 42.03 19.29
CA LYS A 632 14.36 42.71 19.94
C LYS A 632 15.45 41.74 20.41
#